data_AF-A0A679JJG8-F1
#
_entry.id   AF-A0A679JJG8-F1
#
_cell.length_a   1.000
_cell.length_b   1.000
_cell.length_c   1.000
_cell.angle_alpha   90.00
_cell.angle_beta   90.00
_cell.angle_gamma   90.00
#
_symmetry.space_group_name_H-M   'P 1'
#
loop_
_entity.id
_entity.type
_entity.pdbx_description
1 polymer ?
#
loop_
_entity_poly.entity_id
_entity_poly.type
_entity_poly.pdbx_seq_one_letter_code
_entity_poly.pdbx_strand_id
1 'polypeptide(L)'
;MLAPVASASFEKDIEHIEILAATPVTSADLLARNLQYIYERAAKARFDDYEVAEIAKNAQSLMYRLFDLRVGLRNHLQHYEMLGLMTPDVTQGFRDVFRVLRYVSDMLGEITTGHPRVSEGGYLLRGFTGSDNNTLVNYPFYRSGTAQHFRSGDVILVRGTAHNSAAIARIGDVDSQFSHIGIVYIDPAGDHWMVESLIEDGAVINPLAKALDHNIVRAVLYRNRDADLAARAAKCIFDYVAASRAKGGKRILYDFSMRTDDTRNLFCSKLVRLAYEQGSFGMFKLPTYPTKIARKNRDFLDRVGVATDLTFAPADIDMESGFDLVAEWQDYRETAGIRLQDFTMDKLFEWMERFNYRFEETAAIKLVSTLGRFASHFSDGAKEVLSSVFPRVPINMPRKTVAVVAMLHKTAEPIYHELLKLNQDAVADTGVPLHGLDVMAALENIREREGNRIGYLVRRGR
;
A
#
# COMPACT_ATOMS: atom_id res chain seq x y z
N MET A 1 27.76 -1.08 -22.97
CA MET A 1 26.30 -0.98 -22.74
C MET A 1 25.64 -1.03 -24.10
N LEU A 2 24.96 -2.12 -24.43
CA LEU A 2 24.13 -2.19 -25.64
C LEU A 2 22.85 -1.42 -25.33
N ALA A 3 22.46 -0.48 -26.20
CA ALA A 3 21.16 0.17 -26.11
C ALA A 3 20.06 -0.90 -26.11
N PRO A 4 19.04 -0.83 -25.24
CA PRO A 4 17.94 -1.77 -25.29
C PRO A 4 17.25 -1.59 -26.65
N VAL A 5 17.22 -2.67 -27.43
CA VAL A 5 16.41 -2.74 -28.64
C VAL A 5 14.97 -2.60 -28.17
N ALA A 6 14.27 -1.54 -28.59
CA ALA A 6 12.84 -1.40 -28.36
C ALA A 6 12.15 -2.66 -28.87
N SER A 7 11.48 -3.38 -27.97
CA SER A 7 10.73 -4.57 -28.36
C SER A 7 9.56 -4.14 -29.24
N ALA A 8 9.31 -4.87 -30.32
CA ALA A 8 8.15 -4.61 -31.18
C ALA A 8 6.79 -4.91 -30.51
N SER A 9 6.79 -5.58 -29.35
CA SER A 9 5.56 -5.92 -28.61
C SER A 9 5.85 -5.99 -27.11
N PHE A 10 4.92 -5.49 -26.29
CA PHE A 10 5.00 -5.56 -24.83
C PHE A 10 5.00 -7.02 -24.32
N GLU A 11 4.37 -7.94 -25.05
CA GLU A 11 4.38 -9.37 -24.70
C GLU A 11 5.78 -9.97 -24.67
N LYS A 12 6.64 -9.55 -25.61
CA LYS A 12 8.04 -9.99 -25.68
C LYS A 12 8.88 -9.38 -24.55
N ASP A 13 8.51 -8.18 -24.07
CA ASP A 13 9.16 -7.61 -22.89
C ASP A 13 8.83 -8.40 -21.63
N ILE A 14 7.56 -8.82 -21.48
CA ILE A 14 7.15 -9.72 -20.40
C ILE A 14 7.82 -11.09 -20.52
N GLU A 15 7.91 -11.67 -21.72
CA GLU A 15 8.60 -12.95 -21.93
C GLU A 15 10.07 -12.90 -21.50
N HIS A 16 10.79 -11.83 -21.83
CA HIS A 16 12.17 -11.65 -21.36
C HIS A 16 12.27 -11.52 -19.84
N ILE A 17 11.32 -10.83 -19.21
CA ILE A 17 11.24 -10.73 -17.74
C ILE A 17 11.01 -12.10 -17.11
N GLU A 18 10.08 -12.89 -17.65
CA GLU A 18 9.76 -14.24 -17.18
C GLU A 18 10.95 -15.19 -17.31
N ILE A 19 11.65 -15.17 -18.45
CA ILE A 19 12.88 -15.96 -18.66
C ILE A 19 13.94 -15.60 -17.61
N LEU A 20 14.14 -14.31 -17.35
CA LEU A 20 15.13 -13.88 -16.36
C LEU A 20 14.72 -14.27 -14.94
N ALA A 21 13.43 -14.16 -14.59
CA ALA A 21 12.91 -14.57 -13.29
C ALA A 21 13.03 -16.09 -13.06
N ALA A 22 12.92 -16.89 -14.11
CA ALA A 22 13.09 -18.34 -14.07
C ALA A 22 14.56 -18.80 -14.13
N THR A 23 15.49 -17.89 -14.41
CA THR A 23 16.92 -18.22 -14.53
C THR A 23 17.48 -18.63 -13.15
N PRO A 24 18.12 -19.81 -13.02
CA PRO A 24 18.73 -20.24 -11.77
C PRO A 24 19.78 -19.25 -11.27
N VAL A 25 19.75 -18.95 -9.97
CA VAL A 25 20.70 -18.06 -9.32
C VAL A 25 21.56 -18.83 -8.32
N THR A 26 22.86 -18.54 -8.30
CA THR A 26 23.83 -19.21 -7.42
C THR A 26 24.44 -18.28 -6.38
N SER A 27 24.16 -16.97 -6.45
CA SER A 27 24.64 -15.97 -5.50
C SER A 27 23.64 -14.84 -5.30
N ALA A 28 23.73 -14.16 -4.15
CA ALA A 28 22.89 -13.02 -3.82
C ALA A 28 23.08 -11.86 -4.82
N ASP A 29 24.32 -11.60 -5.25
CA ASP A 29 24.64 -10.54 -6.22
C ASP A 29 24.02 -10.81 -7.59
N LEU A 30 23.95 -12.08 -8.02
CA LEU A 30 23.27 -12.43 -9.27
C LEU A 30 21.75 -12.26 -9.13
N LEU A 31 21.17 -12.69 -8.01
CA LEU A 31 19.74 -12.51 -7.74
C LEU A 31 19.35 -11.02 -7.68
N ALA A 32 20.10 -10.20 -6.94
CA ALA A 32 19.88 -8.76 -6.86
C ALA A 32 19.96 -8.09 -8.24
N ARG A 33 20.96 -8.44 -9.06
CA ARG A 33 21.08 -7.93 -10.44
C ARG A 33 19.92 -8.35 -11.33
N ASN A 34 19.47 -9.61 -11.23
CA ASN A 34 18.32 -10.08 -12.00
C ASN A 34 17.05 -9.33 -11.60
N LEU A 35 16.78 -9.16 -10.30
CA LEU A 35 15.64 -8.40 -9.78
C LEU A 35 15.70 -6.93 -10.23
N GLN A 36 16.87 -6.29 -10.15
CA GLN A 36 17.05 -4.92 -10.63
C GLN A 36 16.77 -4.79 -12.13
N TYR A 37 17.23 -5.75 -12.94
CA TYR A 37 16.95 -5.73 -14.37
C TYR A 37 15.46 -5.92 -14.67
N ILE A 38 14.78 -6.82 -13.96
CA ILE A 38 13.32 -7.00 -14.06
C ILE A 38 12.62 -5.68 -13.72
N TYR A 39 12.99 -5.06 -12.60
CA TYR A 39 12.42 -3.78 -12.17
C TYR A 39 12.61 -2.69 -13.24
N GLU A 40 13.84 -2.51 -13.72
CA GLU A 40 14.13 -1.47 -14.72
C GLU A 40 13.38 -1.69 -16.03
N ARG A 41 13.25 -2.94 -16.48
CA ARG A 41 12.54 -3.25 -17.72
C ARG A 41 11.05 -2.97 -17.58
N ALA A 42 10.45 -3.36 -16.45
CA ALA A 42 9.05 -3.06 -16.16
C ALA A 42 8.80 -1.55 -15.97
N ALA A 43 9.69 -0.85 -15.25
CA ALA A 43 9.55 0.57 -14.93
C ALA A 43 9.75 1.51 -16.14
N LYS A 44 10.43 1.04 -17.19
CA LYS A 44 10.69 1.79 -18.43
C LYS A 44 9.70 1.45 -19.55
N ALA A 45 8.84 0.46 -19.37
CA ALA A 45 7.86 0.07 -20.37
C ALA A 45 6.76 1.14 -20.48
N ARG A 46 6.78 1.92 -21.56
CA ARG A 46 5.75 2.93 -21.82
C ARG A 46 4.71 2.38 -22.79
N PHE A 47 3.44 2.40 -22.42
CA PHE A 47 2.40 1.79 -23.25
C PHE A 47 2.10 2.54 -24.56
N ASP A 48 2.50 3.81 -24.63
CA ASP A 48 2.46 4.63 -25.85
C ASP A 48 3.55 4.26 -26.87
N ASP A 49 4.55 3.45 -26.49
CA ASP A 49 5.58 2.91 -27.39
C ASP A 49 5.09 1.68 -28.19
N TYR A 50 3.90 1.13 -27.90
CA TYR A 50 3.36 -0.08 -28.54
C TYR A 50 1.98 0.16 -29.17
N GLU A 51 1.47 -0.83 -29.92
CA GLU A 51 0.11 -0.77 -30.46
C GLU A 51 -0.93 -0.95 -29.33
N VAL A 52 -1.54 0.16 -28.89
CA VAL A 52 -2.50 0.19 -27.78
C VAL A 52 -3.69 -0.75 -28.00
N ALA A 53 -4.15 -0.92 -29.24
CA ALA A 53 -5.23 -1.85 -29.57
C ALA A 53 -4.83 -3.32 -29.33
N GLU A 54 -3.58 -3.69 -29.61
CA GLU A 54 -3.03 -5.02 -29.33
C GLU A 54 -2.89 -5.22 -27.81
N ILE A 55 -2.37 -4.23 -27.08
CA ILE A 55 -2.31 -4.25 -25.61
C ILE A 55 -3.71 -4.46 -25.03
N ALA A 56 -4.69 -3.66 -25.43
CA ALA A 56 -6.05 -3.73 -24.90
C ALA A 56 -6.69 -5.11 -25.13
N LYS A 57 -6.45 -5.71 -26.30
CA LYS A 57 -6.93 -7.05 -26.64
C LYS A 57 -6.31 -8.15 -25.76
N ASN A 58 -5.03 -8.02 -25.41
CA ASN A 58 -4.28 -9.03 -24.67
C ASN A 58 -4.11 -8.69 -23.17
N ALA A 59 -4.64 -7.56 -22.71
CA ALA A 59 -4.42 -7.00 -21.37
C ALA A 59 -4.75 -7.99 -20.25
N GLN A 60 -5.89 -8.69 -20.33
CA GLN A 60 -6.26 -9.69 -19.32
C GLN A 60 -5.21 -10.79 -19.19
N SER A 61 -4.73 -11.34 -20.31
CA SER A 61 -3.69 -12.38 -20.33
C SER A 61 -2.38 -11.85 -19.76
N LEU A 62 -1.99 -10.64 -20.15
CA LEU A 62 -0.80 -9.95 -19.65
C LEU A 62 -0.88 -9.70 -18.13
N MET A 63 -2.05 -9.32 -17.60
CA MET A 63 -2.27 -9.13 -16.17
C MET A 63 -2.09 -10.43 -15.39
N TYR A 64 -2.61 -11.55 -15.89
CA TYR A 64 -2.38 -12.86 -15.28
C TYR A 64 -0.91 -13.27 -15.33
N ARG A 65 -0.21 -13.04 -16.46
CA ARG A 65 1.24 -13.29 -16.55
C ARG A 65 2.05 -12.49 -15.51
N LEU A 66 1.74 -11.20 -15.35
CA LEU A 66 2.37 -10.35 -14.32
C LEU A 66 2.04 -10.81 -12.89
N PHE A 67 0.84 -11.31 -12.65
CA PHE A 67 0.44 -11.87 -11.37
C PHE A 67 1.14 -13.21 -11.09
N ASP A 68 1.17 -14.12 -12.06
CA ASP A 68 1.83 -15.42 -11.96
C ASP A 68 3.35 -15.28 -11.80
N LEU A 69 3.96 -14.29 -12.45
CA LEU A 69 5.35 -13.93 -12.24
C LEU A 69 5.63 -13.56 -10.78
N ARG A 70 4.76 -12.75 -10.16
CA ARG A 70 4.87 -12.40 -8.73
C ARG A 70 4.67 -13.61 -7.83
N VAL A 71 3.67 -14.45 -8.13
CA VAL A 71 3.44 -15.72 -7.41
C VAL A 71 4.68 -16.63 -7.49
N GLY A 72 5.25 -16.80 -8.69
CA GLY A 72 6.45 -17.61 -8.93
C GLY A 72 7.66 -17.10 -8.17
N LEU A 73 7.97 -15.81 -8.27
CA LEU A 73 9.05 -15.17 -7.52
C LEU A 73 8.87 -15.36 -6.00
N ARG A 74 7.65 -15.20 -5.48
CA ARG A 74 7.36 -15.44 -4.05
C ARG A 74 7.54 -16.90 -3.64
N ASN A 75 7.15 -17.85 -4.49
CA ASN A 75 7.30 -19.28 -4.20
C ASN A 75 8.77 -19.69 -4.03
N HIS A 76 9.71 -18.93 -4.60
CA HIS A 76 11.14 -19.16 -4.42
C HIS A 76 11.75 -18.51 -3.17
N LEU A 77 11.02 -17.65 -2.43
CA LEU A 77 11.57 -16.97 -1.24
C LEU A 77 12.14 -17.96 -0.22
N GLN A 78 11.39 -19.01 0.11
CA GLN A 78 11.86 -20.05 1.04
C GLN A 78 13.14 -20.73 0.57
N HIS A 79 13.28 -20.94 -0.74
CA HIS A 79 14.47 -21.53 -1.31
C HIS A 79 15.68 -20.58 -1.20
N TYR A 80 15.48 -19.30 -1.49
CA TYR A 80 16.52 -18.28 -1.35
C TYR A 80 16.91 -18.02 0.11
N GLU A 81 15.98 -18.16 1.04
CA GLU A 81 16.23 -18.19 2.49
C GLU A 81 17.16 -19.35 2.87
N MET A 82 16.83 -20.58 2.44
CA MET A 82 17.65 -21.77 2.73
C MET A 82 19.06 -21.68 2.14
N LEU A 83 19.21 -21.06 0.98
CA LEU A 83 20.50 -20.82 0.33
C LEU A 83 21.28 -19.62 0.91
N GLY A 84 20.70 -18.86 1.83
CA GLY A 84 21.33 -17.67 2.41
C GLY A 84 21.48 -16.50 1.43
N LEU A 85 20.63 -16.43 0.40
CA LEU A 85 20.72 -15.40 -0.66
C LEU A 85 19.99 -14.10 -0.29
N MET A 86 19.15 -14.10 0.75
CA MET A 86 18.27 -12.99 1.12
C MET A 86 19.02 -11.86 1.85
N THR A 87 19.89 -11.16 1.13
CA THR A 87 20.56 -9.93 1.60
C THR A 87 19.59 -8.74 1.61
N PRO A 88 19.97 -7.60 2.23
CA PRO A 88 19.16 -6.37 2.14
C PRO A 88 18.85 -5.93 0.70
N ASP A 89 19.83 -6.01 -0.21
CA ASP A 89 19.66 -5.62 -1.61
C ASP A 89 18.70 -6.55 -2.35
N VAL A 90 18.76 -7.85 -2.08
CA VAL A 90 17.80 -8.83 -2.63
C VAL A 90 16.40 -8.57 -2.10
N THR A 91 16.27 -8.32 -0.79
CA THR A 91 14.99 -8.03 -0.15
C THR A 91 14.36 -6.77 -0.76
N GLN A 92 15.16 -5.72 -0.97
CA GLN A 92 14.72 -4.49 -1.63
C GLN A 92 14.34 -4.75 -3.09
N GLY A 93 15.15 -5.50 -3.83
CA GLY A 93 14.87 -5.87 -5.22
C GLY A 93 13.54 -6.59 -5.40
N PHE A 94 13.17 -7.52 -4.51
CA PHE A 94 11.86 -8.15 -4.54
C PHE A 94 10.72 -7.17 -4.31
N ARG A 95 10.85 -6.28 -3.31
CA ARG A 95 9.84 -5.25 -3.00
C ARG A 95 9.62 -4.33 -4.21
N ASP A 96 10.70 -3.90 -4.85
CA ASP A 96 10.64 -3.05 -6.04
C ASP A 96 10.00 -3.76 -7.23
N VAL A 97 10.37 -5.01 -7.49
CA VAL A 97 9.77 -5.83 -8.55
C VAL A 97 8.27 -6.03 -8.28
N PHE A 98 7.86 -6.41 -7.07
CA PHE A 98 6.45 -6.62 -6.76
C PHE A 98 5.62 -5.35 -6.89
N ARG A 99 6.17 -4.20 -6.50
CA ARG A 99 5.54 -2.89 -6.65
C ARG A 99 5.39 -2.50 -8.12
N VAL A 100 6.46 -2.55 -8.91
CA VAL A 100 6.40 -2.09 -10.31
C VAL A 100 5.48 -2.97 -11.15
N LEU A 101 5.51 -4.29 -10.96
CA LEU A 101 4.64 -5.20 -11.69
C LEU A 101 3.15 -4.97 -11.36
N ARG A 102 2.84 -4.53 -10.13
CA ARG A 102 1.48 -4.10 -9.77
C ARG A 102 1.05 -2.81 -10.46
N TYR A 103 1.92 -1.81 -10.57
CA TYR A 103 1.61 -0.59 -11.32
C TYR A 103 1.40 -0.86 -12.81
N VAL A 104 2.24 -1.70 -13.41
CA VAL A 104 2.09 -2.14 -14.81
C VAL A 104 0.76 -2.88 -14.97
N SER A 105 0.42 -3.79 -14.05
CA SER A 105 -0.87 -4.51 -14.05
C SER A 105 -2.07 -3.58 -13.89
N ASP A 106 -1.98 -2.53 -13.07
CA ASP A 106 -3.05 -1.54 -12.91
C ASP A 106 -3.31 -0.79 -14.20
N MET A 107 -2.25 -0.32 -14.86
CA MET A 107 -2.37 0.41 -16.12
C MET A 107 -2.95 -0.48 -17.23
N LEU A 108 -2.63 -1.79 -17.26
CA LEU A 108 -3.31 -2.73 -18.16
C LEU A 108 -4.79 -2.89 -17.82
N GLY A 109 -5.13 -2.93 -16.53
CA GLY A 109 -6.51 -2.94 -16.02
C GLY A 109 -7.30 -1.69 -16.42
N GLU A 110 -6.67 -0.52 -16.32
CA GLU A 110 -7.21 0.77 -16.76
C GLU A 110 -7.49 0.75 -18.27
N ILE A 111 -6.53 0.26 -19.09
CA ILE A 111 -6.69 0.15 -20.55
C ILE A 111 -7.83 -0.81 -20.92
N THR A 112 -7.87 -2.02 -20.35
CA THR A 112 -8.84 -3.06 -20.74
C THR A 112 -10.28 -2.71 -20.34
N THR A 113 -10.44 -1.92 -19.27
CA THR A 113 -11.75 -1.45 -18.83
C THR A 113 -12.18 -0.13 -19.48
N GLY A 114 -11.35 0.44 -20.35
CA GLY A 114 -11.65 1.71 -21.04
C GLY A 114 -11.57 2.93 -20.14
N HIS A 115 -10.70 2.90 -19.12
CA HIS A 115 -10.47 3.98 -18.16
C HIS A 115 -11.74 4.45 -17.45
N PRO A 116 -12.52 3.53 -16.85
CA PRO A 116 -13.76 3.87 -16.20
C PRO A 116 -13.47 4.77 -14.98
N ARG A 117 -14.47 5.52 -14.53
CA ARG A 117 -14.33 6.40 -13.36
C ARG A 117 -15.53 6.22 -12.45
N VAL A 118 -15.32 6.45 -11.16
CA VAL A 118 -16.44 6.60 -10.24
C VAL A 118 -17.13 7.92 -10.60
N SER A 119 -18.42 7.84 -10.93
CA SER A 119 -19.23 9.04 -11.15
C SER A 119 -19.22 9.92 -9.91
N GLU A 120 -19.43 11.23 -10.05
CA GLU A 120 -19.56 12.12 -8.89
C GLU A 120 -20.66 11.60 -7.94
N GLY A 121 -20.30 11.33 -6.68
CA GLY A 121 -21.19 10.71 -5.69
C GLY A 121 -21.40 9.19 -5.83
N GLY A 122 -20.66 8.52 -6.72
CA GLY A 122 -20.68 7.07 -6.90
C GLY A 122 -19.97 6.31 -5.77
N TYR A 123 -20.26 5.01 -5.66
CA TYR A 123 -19.66 4.13 -4.64
C TYR A 123 -18.56 3.24 -5.23
N LEU A 124 -17.57 2.94 -4.40
CA LEU A 124 -16.53 1.97 -4.72
C LEU A 124 -17.06 0.54 -4.64
N LEU A 125 -16.50 -0.34 -5.46
CA LEU A 125 -16.85 -1.75 -5.41
C LEU A 125 -16.35 -2.35 -4.08
N ARG A 126 -17.07 -3.35 -3.58
CA ARG A 126 -16.60 -4.14 -2.44
C ARG A 126 -15.34 -4.89 -2.84
N GLY A 127 -14.34 -4.94 -1.95
CA GLY A 127 -13.15 -5.76 -2.16
C GLY A 127 -13.49 -7.21 -2.50
N PHE A 128 -12.76 -7.78 -3.48
CA PHE A 128 -12.98 -9.14 -4.02
C PHE A 128 -14.35 -9.34 -4.70
N THR A 129 -14.93 -8.27 -5.26
CA THR A 129 -16.16 -8.32 -6.09
C THR A 129 -15.99 -7.57 -7.40
N GLY A 130 -16.84 -7.82 -8.40
CA GLY A 130 -16.81 -7.12 -9.69
C GLY A 130 -16.95 -8.08 -10.88
N SER A 131 -17.09 -7.51 -12.08
CA SER A 131 -17.29 -8.24 -13.34
C SER A 131 -16.08 -8.21 -14.28
N ASP A 132 -15.11 -7.33 -14.04
CA ASP A 132 -14.16 -6.88 -15.08
C ASP A 132 -12.77 -7.53 -14.95
N ASN A 133 -12.73 -8.82 -14.57
CA ASN A 133 -11.48 -9.55 -14.25
C ASN A 133 -10.62 -8.87 -13.17
N ASN A 134 -11.25 -8.04 -12.35
CA ASN A 134 -10.62 -7.23 -11.33
C ASN A 134 -10.15 -8.01 -10.09
N THR A 135 -10.28 -9.35 -10.12
CA THR A 135 -9.70 -10.27 -9.13
C THR A 135 -8.80 -11.28 -9.84
N LEU A 136 -7.49 -11.12 -9.68
CA LEU A 136 -6.50 -12.09 -10.14
C LEU A 136 -6.30 -13.16 -9.06
N VAL A 137 -6.59 -14.42 -9.38
CA VAL A 137 -6.57 -15.53 -8.42
C VAL A 137 -5.44 -16.49 -8.78
N ASN A 138 -4.65 -16.86 -7.78
CA ASN A 138 -3.58 -17.85 -7.92
C ASN A 138 -4.18 -19.23 -8.21
N TYR A 139 -3.70 -19.87 -9.27
CA TYR A 139 -4.27 -21.10 -9.84
C TYR A 139 -4.52 -22.22 -8.80
N PRO A 140 -3.57 -22.59 -7.90
CA PRO A 140 -3.81 -23.50 -6.79
C PRO A 140 -5.03 -23.21 -5.92
N PHE A 141 -5.48 -21.95 -5.86
CA PHE A 141 -6.62 -21.49 -5.07
C PHE A 141 -7.86 -21.22 -5.92
N TYR A 142 -7.78 -21.41 -7.23
CA TYR A 142 -8.91 -21.33 -8.15
C TYR A 142 -9.84 -22.52 -7.90
N ARG A 143 -11.01 -22.27 -7.30
CA ARG A 143 -12.06 -23.28 -7.09
C ARG A 143 -13.33 -22.86 -7.79
N SER A 144 -13.86 -23.73 -8.65
CA SER A 144 -15.24 -23.68 -9.16
C SER A 144 -15.71 -22.34 -9.74
N GLY A 145 -14.84 -21.56 -10.38
CA GLY A 145 -15.25 -20.44 -11.23
C GLY A 145 -15.75 -19.16 -10.55
N THR A 146 -15.89 -19.10 -9.21
CA THR A 146 -16.29 -17.86 -8.50
C THR A 146 -15.81 -17.80 -7.04
N ALA A 147 -15.52 -16.57 -6.59
CA ALA A 147 -15.30 -16.06 -5.24
C ALA A 147 -14.46 -16.93 -4.28
N GLN A 148 -13.27 -16.43 -4.01
CA GLN A 148 -12.33 -16.94 -3.03
C GLN A 148 -12.98 -17.14 -1.64
N HIS A 149 -12.99 -18.37 -1.14
CA HIS A 149 -13.45 -18.65 0.22
C HIS A 149 -12.38 -18.19 1.22
N PHE A 150 -12.72 -17.16 2.02
CA PHE A 150 -11.93 -16.74 3.16
C PHE A 150 -11.80 -17.88 4.19
N ARG A 151 -10.73 -17.84 4.99
CA ARG A 151 -10.45 -18.77 6.08
C ARG A 151 -9.94 -18.01 7.30
N SER A 152 -10.17 -18.57 8.49
CA SER A 152 -9.56 -18.05 9.71
C SER A 152 -8.04 -18.05 9.58
N GLY A 153 -7.44 -16.88 9.81
CA GLY A 153 -6.02 -16.63 9.70
C GLY A 153 -5.58 -16.04 8.38
N ASP A 154 -6.46 -15.95 7.38
CA ASP A 154 -6.18 -15.15 6.19
C ASP A 154 -5.86 -13.71 6.58
N VAL A 155 -4.91 -13.12 5.88
CA VAL A 155 -4.47 -11.74 6.10
C VAL A 155 -4.81 -10.94 4.86
N ILE A 156 -5.50 -9.81 5.03
CA ILE A 156 -5.89 -8.93 3.93
C ILE A 156 -5.11 -7.63 4.03
N LEU A 157 -4.33 -7.33 3.00
CA LEU A 157 -3.73 -6.01 2.81
C LEU A 157 -4.69 -5.15 2.00
N VAL A 158 -4.82 -3.87 2.35
CA VAL A 158 -5.70 -2.95 1.64
C VAL A 158 -5.05 -1.61 1.36
N ARG A 159 -5.50 -0.97 0.28
CA ARG A 159 -5.24 0.43 -0.06
C ARG A 159 -6.57 1.16 -0.23
N GLY A 160 -6.82 2.13 0.62
CA GLY A 160 -7.96 3.04 0.49
C GLY A 160 -7.63 4.27 -0.38
N THR A 161 -8.58 5.19 -0.54
CA THR A 161 -8.44 6.41 -1.35
C THR A 161 -7.77 7.60 -0.65
N ALA A 162 -7.54 7.54 0.67
CA ALA A 162 -7.07 8.70 1.42
C ALA A 162 -5.57 9.00 1.22
N HIS A 163 -5.19 10.29 1.19
CA HIS A 163 -3.78 10.72 1.15
C HIS A 163 -2.97 10.24 2.38
N ASN A 164 -3.60 10.13 3.55
CA ASN A 164 -2.95 9.61 4.76
C ASN A 164 -2.57 8.13 4.60
N SER A 165 -3.36 7.37 3.84
CA SER A 165 -3.03 6.00 3.47
C SER A 165 -1.79 5.97 2.57
N ALA A 166 -1.65 6.91 1.63
CA ALA A 166 -0.46 7.05 0.80
C ALA A 166 0.79 7.35 1.65
N ALA A 167 0.68 8.29 2.59
CA ALA A 167 1.79 8.65 3.48
C ALA A 167 2.29 7.46 4.33
N ILE A 168 1.37 6.65 4.86
CA ILE A 168 1.71 5.43 5.62
C ILE A 168 2.37 4.40 4.72
N ALA A 169 1.89 4.24 3.48
CA ALA A 169 2.46 3.32 2.52
C ALA A 169 3.89 3.71 2.08
N ARG A 170 4.31 4.96 2.32
CA ARG A 170 5.61 5.52 1.91
C ARG A 170 6.51 6.00 3.06
N ILE A 171 6.19 5.66 4.32
CA ILE A 171 6.93 6.19 5.49
C ILE A 171 8.28 5.49 5.75
N GLY A 172 8.47 4.29 5.21
CA GLY A 172 9.69 3.50 5.35
C GLY A 172 10.67 3.70 4.20
N ASP A 173 11.79 2.97 4.23
CA ASP A 173 12.68 2.80 3.09
C ASP A 173 12.09 1.90 1.99
N VAL A 174 10.95 1.27 2.29
CA VAL A 174 10.16 0.47 1.38
C VAL A 174 8.92 1.24 0.96
N ASP A 175 8.89 1.61 -0.31
CA ASP A 175 7.70 2.10 -0.98
C ASP A 175 6.68 0.95 -1.12
N SER A 176 5.55 1.04 -0.41
CA SER A 176 4.45 0.07 -0.44
C SER A 176 3.22 0.65 -1.17
N GLN A 177 2.37 -0.21 -1.74
CA GLN A 177 1.05 0.19 -2.26
C GLN A 177 -0.08 -0.11 -1.26
N PHE A 178 0.25 -0.52 -0.03
CA PHE A 178 -0.69 -0.91 1.02
C PHE A 178 -0.48 -0.07 2.27
N SER A 179 -1.58 0.39 2.83
CA SER A 179 -1.60 1.26 4.01
C SER A 179 -2.12 0.57 5.25
N HIS A 180 -2.82 -0.55 5.08
CA HIS A 180 -3.51 -1.23 6.17
C HIS A 180 -3.53 -2.74 5.95
N ILE A 181 -3.65 -3.47 7.05
CA ILE A 181 -3.68 -4.91 7.09
C ILE A 181 -4.56 -5.40 8.23
N GLY A 182 -5.33 -6.45 7.99
CA GLY A 182 -6.16 -7.11 9.00
C GLY A 182 -6.14 -8.62 8.84
N ILE A 183 -6.65 -9.31 9.85
CA ILE A 183 -6.73 -10.77 9.89
C ILE A 183 -8.19 -11.23 9.96
N VAL A 184 -8.52 -12.21 9.14
CA VAL A 184 -9.86 -12.79 9.07
C VAL A 184 -10.04 -13.83 10.17
N TYR A 185 -11.18 -13.79 10.84
CA TYR A 185 -11.65 -14.83 11.73
C TYR A 185 -13.05 -15.27 11.31
N ILE A 186 -13.23 -16.58 11.09
CA ILE A 186 -14.53 -17.21 10.90
C ILE A 186 -14.89 -17.89 12.21
N ASP A 187 -16.00 -17.48 12.81
CA ASP A 187 -16.43 -18.00 14.10
C ASP A 187 -17.16 -19.36 13.97
N PRO A 188 -17.50 -20.04 15.09
CA PRO A 188 -18.20 -21.32 15.03
C PRO A 188 -19.62 -21.27 14.44
N ALA A 189 -20.25 -20.10 14.37
CA ALA A 189 -21.54 -19.91 13.71
C ALA A 189 -21.39 -19.74 12.19
N GLY A 190 -20.16 -19.53 11.70
CA GLY A 190 -19.84 -19.30 10.30
C GLY A 190 -19.82 -17.82 9.93
N ASP A 191 -19.92 -16.90 10.89
CA ASP A 191 -19.85 -15.47 10.62
C ASP A 191 -18.40 -15.06 10.33
N HIS A 192 -18.24 -14.20 9.33
CA HIS A 192 -16.94 -13.72 8.89
C HIS A 192 -16.61 -12.37 9.53
N TRP A 193 -15.49 -12.30 10.22
CA TRP A 193 -15.02 -11.12 10.93
C TRP A 193 -13.65 -10.68 10.42
N MET A 194 -13.45 -9.37 10.34
CA MET A 194 -12.14 -8.74 10.21
C MET A 194 -11.71 -8.23 11.59
N VAL A 195 -10.55 -8.69 12.07
CA VAL A 195 -9.88 -8.15 13.25
C VAL A 195 -8.74 -7.25 12.77
N GLU A 196 -8.79 -5.98 13.17
CA GLU A 196 -7.91 -4.95 12.63
C GLU A 196 -7.65 -3.85 13.65
N SER A 197 -6.63 -3.01 13.43
CA SER A 197 -6.41 -1.81 14.23
C SER A 197 -6.45 -0.57 13.35
N LEU A 198 -7.46 0.27 13.58
CA LEU A 198 -7.71 1.49 12.83
C LEU A 198 -7.13 2.71 13.56
N ILE A 199 -6.67 3.72 12.82
CA ILE A 199 -6.12 4.95 13.41
C ILE A 199 -7.14 5.58 14.36
N GLU A 200 -8.41 5.61 13.94
CA GLU A 200 -9.54 6.23 14.61
C GLU A 200 -9.96 5.46 15.86
N ASP A 201 -10.01 4.13 15.77
CA ASP A 201 -10.66 3.26 16.77
C ASP A 201 -9.71 2.41 17.61
N GLY A 202 -8.43 2.29 17.22
CA GLY A 202 -7.56 1.24 17.71
C GLY A 202 -8.04 -0.15 17.28
N ALA A 203 -7.80 -1.18 18.11
CA ALA A 203 -8.14 -2.56 17.75
C ALA A 203 -9.66 -2.81 17.78
N VAL A 204 -10.24 -3.29 16.68
CA VAL A 204 -11.67 -3.51 16.46
C VAL A 204 -11.96 -4.86 15.82
N ILE A 205 -13.23 -5.25 15.88
CA ILE A 205 -13.79 -6.41 15.18
C ILE A 205 -14.97 -5.88 14.37
N ASN A 206 -14.92 -6.07 13.05
CA ASN A 206 -15.96 -5.68 12.12
C ASN A 206 -16.45 -6.89 11.33
N PRO A 207 -17.72 -6.95 10.88
CA PRO A 207 -18.11 -7.90 9.86
C PRO A 207 -17.20 -7.76 8.64
N LEU A 208 -16.68 -8.87 8.11
CA LEU A 208 -15.72 -8.84 7.01
C LEU A 208 -16.26 -8.09 5.78
N ALA A 209 -17.53 -8.32 5.44
CA ALA A 209 -18.18 -7.63 4.33
C ALA A 209 -18.16 -6.10 4.50
N LYS A 210 -18.41 -5.61 5.73
CA LYS A 210 -18.36 -4.19 6.04
C LYS A 210 -16.94 -3.63 5.94
N ALA A 211 -15.93 -4.38 6.40
CA ALA A 211 -14.53 -3.98 6.26
C ALA A 211 -14.14 -3.86 4.78
N LEU A 212 -14.61 -4.79 3.94
CA LEU A 212 -14.35 -4.81 2.49
C LEU A 212 -15.13 -3.74 1.69
N ASP A 213 -16.16 -3.13 2.27
CA ASP A 213 -16.92 -2.01 1.67
C ASP A 213 -16.27 -0.63 1.92
N HIS A 214 -15.19 -0.56 2.69
CA HIS A 214 -14.69 0.70 3.23
C HIS A 214 -13.74 1.46 2.28
N ASN A 215 -14.27 1.92 1.14
CA ASN A 215 -13.56 2.74 0.15
C ASN A 215 -12.19 2.17 -0.26
N ILE A 216 -12.14 0.85 -0.48
CA ILE A 216 -10.94 0.13 -0.86
C ILE A 216 -10.79 0.21 -2.38
N VAL A 217 -9.59 0.51 -2.85
CA VAL A 217 -9.21 0.51 -4.27
C VAL A 217 -8.39 -0.73 -4.63
N ARG A 218 -7.65 -1.29 -3.66
CA ARG A 218 -6.91 -2.53 -3.83
C ARG A 218 -6.97 -3.38 -2.58
N ALA A 219 -7.14 -4.69 -2.74
CA ALA A 219 -7.04 -5.67 -1.67
C ALA A 219 -6.20 -6.87 -2.11
N VAL A 220 -5.40 -7.44 -1.20
CA VAL A 220 -4.65 -8.68 -1.44
C VAL A 220 -4.98 -9.66 -0.34
N LEU A 221 -5.32 -10.89 -0.71
CA LEU A 221 -5.51 -11.98 0.24
C LEU A 221 -4.24 -12.83 0.33
N TYR A 222 -3.67 -12.91 1.52
CA TYR A 222 -2.62 -13.84 1.88
C TYR A 222 -3.12 -14.92 2.82
N ARG A 223 -2.59 -16.14 2.66
CA ARG A 223 -2.94 -17.28 3.49
C ARG A 223 -1.68 -17.96 4.00
N ASN A 224 -1.59 -18.15 5.31
CA ASN A 224 -0.49 -18.91 5.88
C ASN A 224 -0.58 -20.38 5.45
N ARG A 225 0.57 -20.98 5.14
CA ARG A 225 0.68 -22.38 4.70
C ARG A 225 0.32 -23.38 5.79
N ASP A 226 0.50 -23.01 7.06
CA ASP A 226 0.04 -23.78 8.22
C ASP A 226 -1.36 -23.31 8.63
N ALA A 227 -2.38 -24.06 8.19
CA ALA A 227 -3.78 -23.74 8.44
C ALA A 227 -4.15 -23.81 9.93
N ASP A 228 -3.51 -24.68 10.72
CA ASP A 228 -3.81 -24.82 12.14
C ASP A 228 -3.23 -23.64 12.92
N LEU A 229 -2.01 -23.21 12.57
CA LEU A 229 -1.43 -21.97 13.09
C LEU A 229 -2.30 -20.76 12.73
N ALA A 230 -2.72 -20.65 11.46
CA ALA A 230 -3.55 -19.55 10.98
C ALA A 230 -4.87 -19.45 11.77
N ALA A 231 -5.56 -20.57 11.95
CA ALA A 231 -6.81 -20.63 12.70
C ALA A 231 -6.62 -20.25 14.19
N ARG A 232 -5.56 -20.75 14.84
CA ARG A 232 -5.22 -20.35 16.22
C ARG A 232 -4.89 -18.86 16.32
N ALA A 233 -4.09 -18.33 15.41
CA ALA A 233 -3.70 -16.92 15.39
C ALA A 233 -4.94 -16.00 15.30
N ALA A 234 -5.84 -16.28 14.36
CA ALA A 234 -7.09 -15.53 14.20
C ALA A 234 -7.99 -15.60 15.45
N LYS A 235 -8.12 -16.80 16.04
CA LYS A 235 -8.92 -16.96 17.27
C LYS A 235 -8.32 -16.19 18.44
N CYS A 236 -7.02 -16.32 18.68
CA CYS A 236 -6.33 -15.66 19.80
C CYS A 236 -6.51 -14.15 19.74
N ILE A 237 -6.29 -13.53 18.58
CA ILE A 237 -6.42 -12.09 18.44
C ILE A 237 -7.87 -11.62 18.49
N PHE A 238 -8.82 -12.39 17.95
CA PHE A 238 -10.24 -12.12 18.08
C PHE A 238 -10.65 -12.08 19.56
N ASP A 239 -10.31 -13.11 20.33
CA ASP A 239 -10.64 -13.19 21.76
C ASP A 239 -9.99 -12.03 22.54
N TYR A 240 -8.73 -11.71 22.25
CA TYR A 240 -8.00 -10.61 22.88
C TYR A 240 -8.66 -9.25 22.64
N VAL A 241 -9.04 -8.96 21.39
CA VAL A 241 -9.71 -7.70 21.04
C VAL A 241 -11.13 -7.67 21.60
N ALA A 242 -11.87 -8.77 21.55
CA ALA A 242 -13.21 -8.89 22.12
C ALA A 242 -13.20 -8.61 23.64
N ALA A 243 -12.24 -9.18 24.37
CA ALA A 243 -12.06 -8.92 25.80
C ALA A 243 -11.77 -7.44 26.10
N SER A 244 -10.99 -6.77 25.26
CA SER A 244 -10.70 -5.33 25.39
C SER A 244 -11.94 -4.44 25.21
N ARG A 245 -12.96 -4.94 24.51
CA ARG A 245 -14.21 -4.26 24.14
C ARG A 245 -15.38 -4.61 25.06
N ALA A 246 -15.26 -5.68 25.85
CA ALA A 246 -16.26 -6.09 26.83
C ALA A 246 -16.44 -5.03 27.94
N LYS A 247 -17.57 -5.12 28.68
CA LYS A 247 -17.85 -4.21 29.80
C LYS A 247 -16.75 -4.32 30.87
N GLY A 248 -16.07 -3.20 31.16
CA GLY A 248 -14.93 -3.16 32.09
C GLY A 248 -13.58 -3.48 31.44
N GLY A 249 -13.57 -3.89 30.16
CA GLY A 249 -12.35 -4.07 29.38
C GLY A 249 -11.64 -2.74 29.08
N LYS A 250 -10.31 -2.80 29.00
CA LYS A 250 -9.49 -1.64 28.63
C LYS A 250 -9.31 -1.63 27.11
N ARG A 251 -9.80 -0.60 26.44
CA ARG A 251 -9.64 -0.44 24.99
C ARG A 251 -8.16 -0.44 24.59
N ILE A 252 -7.85 -1.20 23.55
CA ILE A 252 -6.55 -1.17 22.86
C ILE A 252 -6.59 -0.03 21.85
N LEU A 253 -5.74 0.98 22.04
CA LEU A 253 -5.69 2.18 21.18
C LEU A 253 -4.68 1.99 20.04
N TYR A 254 -4.77 2.88 19.04
CA TYR A 254 -3.81 2.90 17.94
C TYR A 254 -2.41 3.29 18.42
N ASP A 255 -1.38 2.63 17.89
CA ASP A 255 0.02 2.90 18.22
C ASP A 255 0.72 3.70 17.12
N PHE A 256 0.94 5.00 17.36
CA PHE A 256 1.65 5.90 16.44
C PHE A 256 3.17 5.75 16.47
N SER A 257 3.72 5.02 17.45
CA SER A 257 5.18 4.89 17.62
C SER A 257 5.84 4.00 16.59
N MET A 258 5.05 3.17 15.88
CA MET A 258 5.48 2.14 14.95
C MET A 258 6.36 1.04 15.57
N ARG A 259 6.47 0.99 16.91
CA ARG A 259 7.24 -0.03 17.65
C ARG A 259 6.51 -1.36 17.73
N THR A 260 7.24 -2.47 17.60
CA THR A 260 6.67 -3.82 17.54
C THR A 260 6.78 -4.62 18.84
N ASP A 261 7.39 -4.06 19.89
CA ASP A 261 7.75 -4.74 21.14
C ASP A 261 6.69 -4.65 22.26
N ASP A 262 5.96 -3.55 22.38
CA ASP A 262 4.84 -3.40 23.34
C ASP A 262 3.55 -4.05 22.82
N THR A 263 2.60 -4.41 23.69
CA THR A 263 1.27 -4.92 23.28
C THR A 263 0.11 -4.04 23.75
N ARG A 264 0.37 -2.98 24.51
CA ARG A 264 -0.67 -2.11 25.08
C ARG A 264 -1.48 -1.37 24.02
N ASN A 265 -0.81 -0.89 22.98
CA ASN A 265 -1.40 -0.23 21.81
C ASN A 265 -0.93 -0.95 20.55
N LEU A 266 -1.79 -1.01 19.53
CA LEU A 266 -1.52 -1.74 18.30
C LEU A 266 -1.76 -0.85 17.09
N PHE A 267 -0.83 -0.84 16.13
CA PHE A 267 -1.12 -0.49 14.73
C PHE A 267 -1.47 -1.76 13.94
N CYS A 268 -1.96 -1.60 12.72
CA CYS A 268 -2.59 -2.66 11.92
C CYS A 268 -1.71 -3.92 11.75
N SER A 269 -0.49 -3.78 11.27
CA SER A 269 0.46 -4.89 11.09
C SER A 269 0.99 -5.45 12.40
N LYS A 270 1.16 -4.61 13.44
CA LYS A 270 1.50 -5.07 14.79
C LYS A 270 0.44 -6.00 15.39
N LEU A 271 -0.84 -5.75 15.10
CA LEU A 271 -1.94 -6.64 15.48
C LEU A 271 -1.80 -8.02 14.81
N VAL A 272 -1.49 -8.06 13.52
CA VAL A 272 -1.25 -9.31 12.78
C VAL A 272 -0.02 -10.05 13.32
N ARG A 273 1.07 -9.32 13.61
CA ARG A 273 2.24 -9.88 14.29
C ARG A 273 1.86 -10.53 15.61
N LEU A 274 1.13 -9.82 16.47
CA LEU A 274 0.71 -10.33 17.77
C LEU A 274 -0.17 -11.59 17.63
N ALA A 275 -1.07 -11.61 16.65
CA ALA A 275 -1.93 -12.76 16.38
C ALA A 275 -1.11 -14.03 16.11
N TYR A 276 -0.16 -13.95 15.19
CA TYR A 276 0.68 -15.09 14.82
C TYR A 276 1.72 -15.44 15.88
N GLU A 277 2.26 -14.45 16.61
CA GLU A 277 3.14 -14.70 17.76
C GLU A 277 2.41 -15.44 18.88
N GLN A 278 1.17 -15.05 19.20
CA GLN A 278 0.36 -15.76 20.19
C GLN A 278 -0.08 -17.16 19.72
N GLY A 279 -0.56 -17.27 18.48
CA GLY A 279 -1.03 -18.55 17.90
C GLY A 279 0.07 -19.61 17.75
N SER A 280 1.33 -19.17 17.72
CA SER A 280 2.52 -20.03 17.66
C SER A 280 3.26 -20.17 18.99
N PHE A 281 2.76 -19.59 20.08
CA PHE A 281 3.44 -19.56 21.38
C PHE A 281 4.84 -18.93 21.32
N GLY A 282 5.01 -17.90 20.48
CA GLY A 282 6.26 -17.16 20.32
C GLY A 282 7.22 -17.72 19.26
N MET A 283 6.87 -18.84 18.62
CA MET A 283 7.74 -19.53 17.65
C MET A 283 7.71 -18.93 16.25
N PHE A 284 6.62 -18.25 15.87
CA PHE A 284 6.46 -17.62 14.58
C PHE A 284 6.38 -16.10 14.76
N LYS A 285 7.37 -15.37 14.22
CA LYS A 285 7.51 -13.92 14.42
C LYS A 285 7.50 -13.19 13.08
N LEU A 286 6.52 -12.29 12.94
CA LEU A 286 6.39 -11.42 11.76
C LEU A 286 6.89 -10.00 12.06
N PRO A 287 7.51 -9.30 11.09
CA PRO A 287 7.95 -9.81 9.80
C PRO A 287 9.33 -10.47 9.90
N THR A 288 9.63 -11.40 9.00
CA THR A 288 10.97 -11.95 8.78
C THR A 288 11.91 -10.86 8.26
N TYR A 289 11.41 -10.00 7.37
CA TYR A 289 12.16 -8.90 6.75
C TYR A 289 11.51 -7.55 7.11
N PRO A 290 11.87 -6.92 8.24
CA PRO A 290 11.26 -5.64 8.64
C PRO A 290 11.63 -4.50 7.70
N THR A 291 10.68 -3.59 7.48
CA THR A 291 10.93 -2.29 6.86
C THR A 291 11.81 -1.42 7.77
N LYS A 292 12.81 -0.74 7.22
CA LYS A 292 13.60 0.24 7.96
C LYS A 292 12.99 1.63 7.78
N ILE A 293 13.13 2.47 8.78
CA ILE A 293 12.71 3.87 8.69
C ILE A 293 13.97 4.71 8.63
N ALA A 294 14.33 5.14 7.41
CA ALA A 294 15.49 5.98 7.22
C ALA A 294 15.24 7.36 7.88
N ARG A 295 16.03 7.72 8.89
CA ARG A 295 15.92 8.98 9.64
C ARG A 295 16.29 10.23 8.84
N LYS A 296 16.15 10.26 7.52
CA LYS A 296 16.53 11.42 6.71
C LYS A 296 15.50 12.55 6.79
N ASN A 297 14.23 12.23 7.08
CA ASN A 297 13.16 13.20 7.31
C ASN A 297 12.72 13.26 8.79
N ARG A 298 13.67 13.51 9.70
CA ARG A 298 13.44 13.46 11.17
C ARG A 298 12.29 14.36 11.62
N ASP A 299 12.20 15.58 11.10
CA ASP A 299 11.14 16.52 11.50
C ASP A 299 9.74 15.96 11.19
N PHE A 300 9.55 15.37 10.01
CA PHE A 300 8.29 14.71 9.68
C PHE A 300 8.02 13.50 10.57
N LEU A 301 8.98 12.58 10.68
CA LEU A 301 8.85 11.35 11.47
C LEU A 301 8.54 11.63 12.95
N ASP A 302 9.25 12.61 13.54
CA ASP A 302 9.04 13.04 14.93
C ASP A 302 7.65 13.66 15.13
N ARG A 303 7.14 14.41 14.13
CA ARG A 303 5.79 15.00 14.19
C ARG A 303 4.70 13.97 14.02
N VAL A 304 4.91 12.96 13.18
CA VAL A 304 3.97 11.83 13.03
C VAL A 304 3.95 10.98 14.31
N GLY A 305 5.09 10.87 14.99
CA GLY A 305 5.24 10.16 16.26
C GLY A 305 6.03 8.86 16.14
N VAL A 306 6.68 8.61 15.00
CA VAL A 306 7.51 7.43 14.76
C VAL A 306 8.71 7.44 15.71
N ALA A 307 8.92 6.33 16.42
CA ALA A 307 9.93 6.24 17.48
C ALA A 307 10.80 4.97 17.39
N THR A 308 10.95 4.43 16.18
CA THR A 308 11.73 3.22 15.87
C THR A 308 12.42 3.36 14.51
N ASP A 309 13.50 2.60 14.32
CA ASP A 309 14.23 2.49 13.04
C ASP A 309 13.82 1.24 12.25
N LEU A 310 13.14 0.30 12.89
CA LEU A 310 12.63 -0.93 12.30
C LEU A 310 11.17 -1.09 12.67
N THR A 311 10.34 -1.45 11.70
CA THR A 311 8.91 -1.66 11.91
C THR A 311 8.39 -2.83 11.06
N PHE A 312 7.10 -3.10 11.21
CA PHE A 312 6.36 -4.00 10.36
C PHE A 312 5.44 -3.18 9.45
N ALA A 313 5.82 -2.96 8.20
CA ALA A 313 4.92 -2.35 7.22
C ALA A 313 3.92 -3.40 6.68
N PRO A 314 2.68 -3.04 6.30
CA PRO A 314 1.72 -3.98 5.71
C PRO A 314 2.31 -4.83 4.58
N ALA A 315 3.08 -4.22 3.67
CA ALA A 315 3.69 -4.91 2.54
C ALA A 315 4.83 -5.87 2.90
N ASP A 316 5.34 -5.87 4.14
CA ASP A 316 6.36 -6.86 4.52
C ASP A 316 5.81 -8.30 4.42
N ILE A 317 4.48 -8.50 4.47
CA ILE A 317 3.84 -9.80 4.18
C ILE A 317 4.15 -10.32 2.77
N ASP A 318 4.41 -9.45 1.79
CA ASP A 318 4.83 -9.87 0.45
C ASP A 318 6.11 -10.72 0.50
N MET A 319 6.95 -10.48 1.52
CA MET A 319 8.25 -11.13 1.73
C MET A 319 8.19 -12.33 2.67
N GLU A 320 7.02 -12.71 3.18
CA GLU A 320 6.89 -13.85 4.09
C GLU A 320 6.71 -15.15 3.31
N SER A 321 7.74 -16.00 3.33
CA SER A 321 7.74 -17.31 2.65
C SER A 321 6.71 -18.30 3.21
N GLY A 322 6.25 -18.07 4.45
CA GLY A 322 5.19 -18.84 5.10
C GLY A 322 3.76 -18.50 4.63
N PHE A 323 3.59 -17.50 3.76
CA PHE A 323 2.29 -17.08 3.24
C PHE A 323 2.21 -17.25 1.72
N ASP A 324 1.08 -17.75 1.23
CA ASP A 324 0.74 -17.78 -0.18
C ASP A 324 -0.08 -16.55 -0.57
N LEU A 325 0.26 -15.95 -1.72
CA LEU A 325 -0.57 -14.95 -2.38
C LEU A 325 -1.76 -15.68 -3.01
N VAL A 326 -2.96 -15.49 -2.47
CA VAL A 326 -4.15 -16.26 -2.85
C VAL A 326 -4.91 -15.54 -3.97
N ALA A 327 -5.18 -14.25 -3.81
CA ALA A 327 -5.66 -13.39 -4.88
C ALA A 327 -5.33 -11.93 -4.61
N GLU A 328 -5.46 -11.14 -5.67
CA GLU A 328 -5.37 -9.71 -5.61
C GLU A 328 -6.54 -9.09 -6.38
N TRP A 329 -7.15 -8.10 -5.75
CA TRP A 329 -8.31 -7.39 -6.24
C TRP A 329 -8.01 -5.91 -6.42
N GLN A 330 -8.58 -5.30 -7.47
CA GLN A 330 -8.50 -3.87 -7.74
C GLN A 330 -9.86 -3.28 -8.14
N ASP A 331 -10.05 -1.99 -7.90
CA ASP A 331 -11.08 -1.18 -8.54
C ASP A 331 -10.42 -0.26 -9.58
N TYR A 332 -10.39 -0.69 -10.84
CA TYR A 332 -9.71 0.04 -11.94
C TYR A 332 -10.31 1.43 -12.21
N ARG A 333 -11.44 1.76 -11.59
CA ARG A 333 -12.00 3.11 -11.62
C ARG A 333 -11.18 4.13 -10.82
N GLU A 334 -10.37 3.65 -9.88
CA GLU A 334 -9.58 4.49 -8.96
C GLU A 334 -8.09 4.11 -8.87
N THR A 335 -7.61 3.07 -9.57
CA THR A 335 -6.19 2.68 -9.54
C THR A 335 -5.26 3.81 -9.99
N ALA A 336 -5.66 4.57 -11.01
CA ALA A 336 -4.93 5.75 -11.46
C ALA A 336 -4.83 6.79 -10.34
N GLY A 337 -5.93 7.00 -9.60
CA GLY A 337 -5.97 7.93 -8.48
C GLY A 337 -4.96 7.57 -7.39
N ILE A 338 -4.99 6.34 -6.88
CA ILE A 338 -4.04 5.92 -5.84
C ILE A 338 -2.59 5.91 -6.34
N ARG A 339 -2.35 5.57 -7.62
CA ARG A 339 -1.01 5.60 -8.22
C ARG A 339 -0.43 7.02 -8.23
N LEU A 340 -1.21 8.02 -8.63
CA LEU A 340 -0.78 9.42 -8.64
C LEU A 340 -0.56 9.97 -7.22
N GLN A 341 -1.36 9.54 -6.24
CA GLN A 341 -1.14 9.87 -4.83
C GLN A 341 0.19 9.31 -4.32
N ASP A 342 0.49 8.05 -4.66
CA ASP A 342 1.74 7.41 -4.26
C ASP A 342 2.96 8.18 -4.81
N PHE A 343 2.97 8.50 -6.11
CA PHE A 343 4.02 9.32 -6.73
C PHE A 343 4.13 10.71 -6.08
N THR A 344 2.98 11.33 -5.75
CA THR A 344 2.97 12.62 -5.05
C THR A 344 3.67 12.50 -3.70
N MET A 345 3.35 11.49 -2.89
CA MET A 345 3.99 11.27 -1.59
C MET A 345 5.50 11.03 -1.72
N ASP A 346 5.91 10.16 -2.65
CA ASP A 346 7.32 9.84 -2.89
C ASP A 346 8.10 11.12 -3.16
N LYS A 347 7.55 11.98 -4.03
CA LYS A 347 8.19 13.23 -4.39
C LYS A 347 8.16 14.27 -3.28
N LEU A 348 7.07 14.39 -2.51
CA LEU A 348 7.03 15.26 -1.34
C LEU A 348 8.13 14.88 -0.33
N PHE A 349 8.34 13.59 -0.08
CA PHE A 349 9.40 13.12 0.80
C PHE A 349 10.79 13.33 0.20
N GLU A 350 10.98 13.10 -1.10
CA GLU A 350 12.22 13.46 -1.80
C GLU A 350 12.52 14.96 -1.63
N TRP A 351 11.51 15.83 -1.76
CA TRP A 351 11.69 17.27 -1.59
C TRP A 351 12.11 17.66 -0.18
N MET A 352 11.48 17.05 0.83
CA MET A 352 11.86 17.25 2.23
C MET A 352 13.31 16.79 2.50
N GLU A 353 13.74 15.69 1.90
CA GLU A 353 15.09 15.14 2.05
C GLU A 353 16.13 15.97 1.29
N ARG A 354 15.98 16.10 -0.03
CA ARG A 354 16.99 16.63 -0.95
C ARG A 354 17.06 18.15 -0.97
N PHE A 355 15.91 18.81 -0.81
CA PHE A 355 15.80 20.26 -0.96
C PHE A 355 15.50 20.99 0.35
N ASN A 356 15.43 20.27 1.48
CA ASN A 356 15.21 20.81 2.82
C ASN A 356 13.87 21.56 2.99
N TYR A 357 12.80 21.06 2.34
CA TYR A 357 11.45 21.51 2.65
C TYR A 357 11.01 21.01 4.03
N ARG A 358 10.30 21.87 4.78
CA ARG A 358 9.75 21.56 6.10
C ARG A 358 8.33 22.07 6.22
N PHE A 359 7.50 21.38 6.99
CA PHE A 359 6.14 21.83 7.25
C PHE A 359 6.13 23.05 8.19
N GLU A 360 5.46 24.11 7.76
CA GLU A 360 5.26 25.33 8.53
C GLU A 360 3.79 25.49 8.92
N GLU A 361 3.50 25.46 10.22
CA GLU A 361 2.12 25.58 10.73
C GLU A 361 1.61 27.02 10.61
N THR A 362 0.45 27.19 10.00
CA THR A 362 -0.30 28.46 10.01
C THR A 362 -1.19 28.56 11.26
N ALA A 363 -1.77 29.74 11.51
CA ALA A 363 -2.73 29.95 12.59
C ALA A 363 -3.93 28.97 12.53
N ALA A 364 -4.40 28.65 11.31
CA ALA A 364 -5.48 27.69 11.09
C ALA A 364 -5.07 26.26 11.53
N ILE A 365 -3.87 25.81 11.20
CA ILE A 365 -3.35 24.50 11.60
C ILE A 365 -3.17 24.41 13.13
N LYS A 366 -2.68 25.48 13.76
CA LYS A 366 -2.57 25.56 15.23
C LYS A 366 -3.93 25.48 15.92
N LEU A 367 -4.96 26.08 15.33
CA LEU A 367 -6.33 26.01 15.83
C LEU A 367 -6.86 24.57 15.72
N VAL A 368 -6.72 23.95 14.55
CA VAL A 368 -7.11 22.56 14.27
C VAL A 368 -6.43 21.57 15.23
N SER A 369 -5.11 21.69 15.42
CA SER A 369 -4.36 20.76 16.29
C SER A 369 -4.65 20.95 17.78
N THR A 370 -4.99 22.16 18.22
CA THR A 370 -5.28 22.47 19.63
C THR A 370 -6.70 22.06 20.02
N LEU A 371 -7.67 22.32 19.13
CA LEU A 371 -9.10 22.17 19.40
C LEU A 371 -9.74 20.98 18.65
N GLY A 372 -8.97 20.14 17.94
CA GLY A 372 -9.51 19.03 17.13
C GLY A 372 -10.40 18.05 17.91
N ARG A 373 -10.27 18.02 19.25
CA ARG A 373 -11.10 17.25 20.18
C ARG A 373 -12.46 17.91 20.51
N PHE A 374 -12.66 19.16 20.10
CA PHE A 374 -13.82 20.01 20.34
C PHE A 374 -14.40 20.52 19.01
N ALA A 375 -14.55 19.62 18.04
CA ALA A 375 -14.86 19.99 16.65
C ALA A 375 -16.14 20.82 16.47
N SER A 376 -17.07 20.72 17.43
CA SER A 376 -18.29 21.51 17.51
C SER A 376 -18.06 23.03 17.61
N HIS A 377 -16.93 23.48 18.19
CA HIS A 377 -16.65 24.90 18.47
C HIS A 377 -15.79 25.60 17.40
N PHE A 378 -15.52 24.95 16.27
CA PHE A 378 -14.70 25.53 15.21
C PHE A 378 -15.45 26.52 14.32
N SER A 379 -14.68 27.47 13.76
CA SER A 379 -15.09 28.22 12.56
C SER A 379 -15.20 27.28 11.36
N ASP A 380 -16.02 27.64 10.38
CA ASP A 380 -16.38 26.75 9.27
C ASP A 380 -15.16 26.29 8.46
N GLY A 381 -14.18 27.18 8.21
CA GLY A 381 -12.93 26.81 7.54
C GLY A 381 -12.06 25.81 8.32
N ALA A 382 -12.09 25.82 9.66
CA ALA A 382 -11.37 24.83 10.46
C ALA A 382 -12.10 23.48 10.51
N LYS A 383 -13.44 23.48 10.47
CA LYS A 383 -14.26 22.26 10.34
C LYS A 383 -14.04 21.58 9.00
N GLU A 384 -13.98 22.35 7.92
CA GLU A 384 -13.72 21.85 6.57
C GLU A 384 -12.33 21.21 6.47
N VAL A 385 -11.29 21.87 6.99
CA VAL A 385 -9.93 21.31 7.03
C VAL A 385 -9.89 20.00 7.82
N LEU A 386 -10.54 19.92 8.98
CA LEU A 386 -10.53 18.70 9.81
C LEU A 386 -11.32 17.56 9.21
N SER A 387 -12.55 17.81 8.76
CA SER A 387 -13.42 16.79 8.19
C SER A 387 -12.88 16.22 6.87
N SER A 388 -12.16 17.04 6.08
CA SER A 388 -11.46 16.56 4.88
C SER A 388 -10.29 15.61 5.15
N VAL A 389 -9.70 15.64 6.36
CA VAL A 389 -8.49 14.88 6.71
C VAL A 389 -8.81 13.69 7.62
N PHE A 390 -9.69 13.90 8.60
CA PHE A 390 -10.10 12.90 9.57
C PHE A 390 -11.61 12.94 9.75
N PRO A 391 -12.34 11.85 9.41
CA PRO A 391 -13.74 11.71 9.79
C PRO A 391 -13.92 11.79 11.30
N ARG A 392 -12.94 11.28 12.06
CA ARG A 392 -12.86 11.40 13.53
C ARG A 392 -11.42 11.34 14.03
N VAL A 393 -11.00 12.35 14.78
CA VAL A 393 -9.65 12.42 15.36
C VAL A 393 -9.53 11.44 16.53
N PRO A 394 -8.51 10.57 16.59
CA PRO A 394 -8.33 9.61 17.68
C PRO A 394 -8.02 10.31 19.00
N ILE A 395 -8.53 9.75 20.10
CA ILE A 395 -8.39 10.34 21.44
C ILE A 395 -6.92 10.43 21.90
N ASN A 396 -6.07 9.50 21.46
CA ASN A 396 -4.65 9.42 21.82
C ASN A 396 -3.72 9.95 20.72
N MET A 397 -4.25 10.51 19.63
CA MET A 397 -3.41 11.12 18.59
C MET A 397 -2.75 12.41 19.14
N PRO A 398 -1.41 12.53 19.06
CA PRO A 398 -0.72 13.76 19.47
C PRO A 398 -1.12 14.95 18.59
N ARG A 399 -1.15 16.16 19.17
CA ARG A 399 -1.50 17.39 18.44
C ARG A 399 -0.59 17.64 17.24
N LYS A 400 0.71 17.38 17.39
CA LYS A 400 1.70 17.51 16.30
C LYS A 400 1.41 16.54 15.15
N THR A 401 0.93 15.32 15.46
CA THR A 401 0.49 14.34 14.47
C THR A 401 -0.73 14.84 13.70
N VAL A 402 -1.74 15.38 14.40
CA VAL A 402 -2.91 15.99 13.74
C VAL A 402 -2.48 17.11 12.78
N ALA A 403 -1.59 18.00 13.24
CA ALA A 403 -1.10 19.12 12.45
C ALA A 403 -0.36 18.66 11.19
N VAL A 404 0.59 17.74 11.32
CA VAL A 404 1.42 17.30 10.19
C VAL A 404 0.62 16.53 9.15
N VAL A 405 -0.34 15.71 9.59
CA VAL A 405 -1.22 14.97 8.68
C VAL A 405 -2.13 15.93 7.91
N ALA A 406 -2.71 16.93 8.58
CA ALA A 406 -3.51 17.96 7.93
C ALA A 406 -2.71 18.80 6.92
N MET A 407 -1.49 19.20 7.29
CA MET A 407 -0.59 19.94 6.39
C MET A 407 -0.16 19.11 5.18
N LEU A 408 0.11 17.81 5.38
CA LEU A 408 0.47 16.90 4.30
C LEU A 408 -0.68 16.77 3.30
N HIS A 409 -1.88 16.45 3.79
CA HIS A 409 -3.08 16.34 2.95
C HIS A 409 -3.34 17.63 2.15
N LYS A 410 -3.36 18.80 2.81
CA LYS A 410 -3.60 20.07 2.12
C LYS A 410 -2.48 20.51 1.18
N THR A 411 -1.27 19.99 1.35
CA THR A 411 -0.17 20.22 0.40
C THR A 411 -0.29 19.28 -0.81
N ALA A 412 -0.73 18.04 -0.59
CA ALA A 412 -0.79 17.02 -1.63
C ALA A 412 -2.04 17.14 -2.52
N GLU A 413 -3.19 17.52 -1.97
CA GLU A 413 -4.46 17.53 -2.70
C GLU A 413 -4.42 18.37 -4.00
N PRO A 414 -3.90 19.63 -4.01
CA PRO A 414 -3.84 20.42 -5.24
C PRO A 414 -2.91 19.81 -6.30
N ILE A 415 -1.78 19.24 -5.86
CA ILE A 415 -0.80 18.57 -6.72
C ILE A 415 -1.44 17.32 -7.35
N TYR A 416 -2.13 16.52 -6.54
CA TYR A 416 -2.85 15.35 -6.98
C TYR A 416 -3.91 15.69 -8.04
N HIS A 417 -4.70 16.74 -7.85
CA HIS A 417 -5.68 17.17 -8.85
C HIS A 417 -5.04 17.64 -10.16
N GLU A 418 -3.90 18.33 -10.10
CA GLU A 418 -3.13 18.70 -11.29
C GLU A 418 -2.64 17.46 -12.06
N LEU A 419 -2.08 16.48 -11.36
CA LEU A 419 -1.66 15.21 -11.95
C LEU A 419 -2.83 14.39 -12.50
N LEU A 420 -3.96 14.40 -11.80
CA LEU A 420 -5.17 13.70 -12.26
C LEU A 420 -5.62 14.27 -13.59
N LYS A 421 -5.64 15.60 -13.74
CA LYS A 421 -5.94 16.25 -15.02
C LYS A 421 -4.94 15.84 -16.11
N LEU A 422 -3.63 15.89 -15.84
CA LEU A 422 -2.62 15.45 -16.81
C LEU A 422 -2.80 14.00 -17.24
N ASN A 423 -3.16 13.10 -16.32
CA ASN A 423 -3.45 11.72 -16.66
C ASN A 423 -4.71 11.59 -17.53
N GLN A 424 -5.74 12.40 -17.27
CA GLN A 424 -6.95 12.41 -18.10
C GLN A 424 -6.68 12.92 -19.51
N ASP A 425 -5.88 13.98 -19.64
CA ASP A 425 -5.46 14.53 -20.93
C ASP A 425 -4.64 13.49 -21.71
N ALA A 426 -3.67 12.84 -21.05
CA ALA A 426 -2.88 11.75 -21.66
C ALA A 426 -3.74 10.59 -22.15
N VAL A 427 -4.72 10.14 -21.35
CA VAL A 427 -5.66 9.09 -21.75
C VAL A 427 -6.52 9.53 -22.94
N ALA A 428 -6.99 10.78 -22.97
CA ALA A 428 -7.79 11.29 -24.08
C ALA A 428 -6.99 11.37 -25.38
N ASP A 429 -5.71 11.75 -25.31
CA ASP A 429 -4.84 11.96 -26.47
C ASP A 429 -4.26 10.66 -27.01
N THR A 430 -3.92 9.70 -26.14
CA THR A 430 -3.13 8.51 -26.50
C THR A 430 -3.85 7.19 -26.24
N GLY A 431 -4.93 7.20 -25.46
CA GLY A 431 -5.62 5.98 -25.02
C GLY A 431 -4.93 5.22 -23.88
N VAL A 432 -3.80 5.72 -23.34
CA VAL A 432 -3.07 5.08 -22.24
C VAL A 432 -2.87 6.01 -21.05
N PRO A 433 -2.71 5.46 -19.82
CA PRO A 433 -2.49 6.28 -18.63
C PRO A 433 -1.11 6.94 -18.64
N LEU A 434 -0.97 8.04 -17.90
CA LEU A 434 0.30 8.77 -17.80
C LEU A 434 1.38 7.88 -17.17
N HIS A 435 2.50 7.74 -17.87
CA HIS A 435 3.63 6.93 -17.44
C HIS A 435 4.32 7.51 -16.21
N GLY A 436 4.88 6.66 -15.34
CA GLY A 436 5.48 7.08 -14.07
C GLY A 436 6.63 8.11 -14.23
N LEU A 437 7.44 8.00 -15.28
CA LEU A 437 8.49 8.98 -15.57
C LEU A 437 7.92 10.37 -15.88
N ASP A 438 6.79 10.43 -16.55
CA ASP A 438 6.14 11.69 -16.91
C ASP A 438 5.46 12.31 -15.69
N VAL A 439 4.89 11.49 -14.80
CA VAL A 439 4.40 11.93 -13.49
C VAL A 439 5.53 12.56 -12.67
N MET A 440 6.69 11.91 -12.61
CA MET A 440 7.85 12.43 -11.86
C MET A 440 8.40 13.72 -12.47
N ALA A 441 8.41 13.85 -13.79
CA ALA A 441 8.78 15.09 -14.47
C ALA A 441 7.77 16.22 -14.20
N ALA A 442 6.47 15.94 -14.28
CA ALA A 442 5.42 16.90 -13.95
C ALA A 442 5.53 17.39 -12.50
N LEU A 443 5.76 16.48 -11.55
CA LEU A 443 6.00 16.84 -10.16
C LEU A 443 7.23 17.74 -10.00
N GLU A 444 8.35 17.43 -10.66
CA GLU A 444 9.54 18.28 -10.61
C GLU A 444 9.27 19.70 -11.15
N ASN A 445 8.51 19.81 -12.25
CA ASN A 445 8.08 21.11 -12.79
C ASN A 445 7.22 21.89 -11.79
N ILE A 446 6.34 21.22 -11.03
CA ILE A 446 5.57 21.85 -9.95
C ILE A 446 6.52 22.41 -8.89
N ARG A 447 7.51 21.63 -8.43
CA ARG A 447 8.49 22.11 -7.43
C ARG A 447 9.22 23.36 -7.92
N GLU A 448 9.65 23.38 -9.17
CA GLU A 448 10.38 24.50 -9.76
C GLU A 448 9.51 25.75 -9.88
N ARG A 449 8.26 25.58 -10.32
CA ARG A 449 7.26 26.66 -10.45
C ARG A 449 6.94 27.30 -9.10
N GLU A 450 6.65 26.50 -8.09
CA GLU A 450 6.27 26.97 -6.75
C GLU A 450 7.46 27.49 -5.93
N GLY A 451 8.68 27.12 -6.32
CA GLY A 451 9.92 27.63 -5.73
C GLY A 451 10.03 27.32 -4.24
N ASN A 452 10.11 28.36 -3.39
CA ASN A 452 10.41 28.18 -1.96
C ASN A 452 9.21 27.75 -1.10
N ARG A 453 7.98 27.70 -1.64
CA ARG A 453 6.79 27.32 -0.88
C ARG A 453 5.83 26.51 -1.74
N ILE A 454 5.54 25.28 -1.30
CA ILE A 454 4.59 24.36 -1.94
C ILE A 454 3.54 24.01 -0.89
N GLY A 455 2.38 24.66 -0.93
CA GLY A 455 1.38 24.54 0.14
C GLY A 455 1.97 24.88 1.52
N TYR A 456 2.01 23.89 2.42
CA TYR A 456 2.59 24.02 3.77
C TYR A 456 4.07 23.68 3.84
N LEU A 457 4.67 23.17 2.76
CA LEU A 457 6.10 22.94 2.68
C LEU A 457 6.84 24.22 2.34
N VAL A 458 7.76 24.62 3.22
CA VAL A 458 8.60 25.80 3.03
C VAL A 458 10.05 25.36 2.98
N ARG A 459 10.77 25.79 1.95
CA ARG A 459 12.20 25.55 1.80
C ARG A 459 12.96 26.34 2.86
N ARG A 460 13.70 25.66 3.72
CA ARG A 460 14.58 26.32 4.68
C ARG A 460 15.95 26.54 4.06
N GLY A 461 16.54 27.72 4.30
CA GLY A 461 17.95 27.98 3.98
C GLY A 461 18.85 26.91 4.60
N ARG A 462 19.98 26.63 3.94
CA ARG A 462 20.97 25.67 4.45
C ARG A 462 21.52 26.09 5.79
#